data_AF-A0A1I7Z7X7-F1
#
_entry.id   AF-A0A1I7Z7X7-F1
#
_cell.length_a   1.000
_cell.length_b   1.000
_cell.length_c   1.000
_cell.angle_alpha   90.00
_cell.angle_beta   90.00
_cell.angle_gamma   90.00
#
_symmetry.space_group_name_H-M   'P 1'
#
loop_
_entity.id
_entity.type
_entity.pdbx_description
1 polymer ?
#
loop_
_entity_poly.entity_id
_entity_poly.type
_entity_poly.pdbx_seq_one_letter_code
_entity_poly.pdbx_strand_id
1 'polypeptide(L)'
;MQLVALAAGGVMTITGSTFNYYLDKIFGMIIESGWWLYVALTATLAVDRLLIFHCPNSSRISTLLLGLSWLLWIIVAVILSLPSYGITYNSDGRYYFWEYNNEEGSVIMAKVDLYYDLVVFSFTFVIYIVVFVYVIKVKSSRSKLLSSTLKP
;
A
#
# COMPACT_ATOMS: atom_id res chain seq x y z
N MET A 1 1.70 11.27 -0.32
CA MET A 1 0.61 12.13 0.22
C MET A 1 0.41 11.98 1.73
N GLN A 2 0.68 10.82 2.33
CA GLN A 2 0.45 10.57 3.76
C GLN A 2 1.26 11.48 4.72
N LEU A 3 2.46 11.92 4.32
CA LEU A 3 3.34 12.75 5.17
C LEU A 3 2.70 14.05 5.64
N VAL A 4 1.85 14.69 4.82
CA VAL A 4 1.20 15.95 5.18
C VAL A 4 0.23 15.74 6.34
N ALA A 5 -0.57 14.68 6.25
CA ALA A 5 -1.54 14.34 7.27
C ALA A 5 -0.89 13.78 8.54
N LEU A 6 0.25 13.07 8.42
CA LEU A 6 1.07 12.65 9.56
C LEU A 6 1.71 13.84 10.28
N ALA A 7 2.23 14.83 9.53
CA ALA A 7 2.76 16.06 10.11
C ALA A 7 1.66 16.86 10.82
N ALA A 8 0.48 16.96 10.22
CA ALA A 8 -0.69 17.57 10.86
C ALA A 8 -1.10 16.82 12.14
N GLY A 9 -1.09 15.48 12.11
CA GLY A 9 -1.29 14.64 13.29
C GLY A 9 -0.31 14.94 14.42
N GLY A 10 0.98 15.04 14.10
CA GLY A 10 2.01 15.38 15.09
C GLY A 10 1.79 16.75 15.75
N VAL A 11 1.32 17.75 14.99
CA VAL A 11 0.93 19.05 15.57
C VAL A 11 -0.26 18.88 16.52
N MET A 12 -1.28 18.12 16.13
CA MET A 12 -2.46 17.87 16.96
C MET A 12 -2.14 17.11 18.26
N THR A 13 -1.18 16.18 18.24
CA THR A 13 -0.67 15.52 19.46
C THR A 13 -0.04 16.53 20.42
N ILE A 14 0.80 17.44 19.90
CA ILE A 14 1.52 18.42 20.72
C ILE A 14 0.55 19.43 21.34
N THR A 15 -0.45 19.89 20.58
CA THR A 15 -1.41 20.87 21.07
C THR A 15 -2.55 20.26 21.90
N GLY A 16 -2.69 18.93 21.90
CA GLY A 16 -3.78 18.23 22.59
C GLY A 16 -5.16 18.63 22.06
N SER A 17 -5.24 19.01 20.78
CA SER A 17 -6.45 19.53 20.15
C SER A 17 -6.53 19.06 18.70
N THR A 18 -7.74 18.81 18.20
CA THR A 18 -7.94 18.53 16.77
C THR A 18 -8.28 19.77 15.97
N PHE A 19 -8.05 19.71 14.66
CA PHE A 19 -8.62 20.67 13.73
C PHE A 19 -10.15 20.54 13.67
N ASN A 20 -10.80 21.40 12.88
CA ASN A 20 -12.21 21.29 12.56
C ASN A 20 -12.53 19.89 12.00
N TYR A 21 -13.67 19.31 12.38
CA TYR A 21 -14.14 17.98 11.97
C TYR A 21 -13.94 17.67 10.48
N TYR A 22 -14.23 18.62 9.59
CA TYR A 22 -14.06 18.42 8.15
C TYR A 22 -12.60 18.29 7.72
N LEU A 23 -11.70 19.08 8.32
CA LEU A 23 -10.27 19.00 8.04
C LEU A 23 -9.68 17.72 8.59
N ASP A 24 -10.09 17.33 9.81
CA ASP A 24 -9.68 16.08 10.43
C ASP A 24 -10.07 14.89 9.54
N LYS A 25 -11.32 14.86 9.07
CA LYS A 25 -11.80 13.83 8.15
C LYS A 25 -11.05 13.77 6.82
N ILE A 26 -10.68 14.92 6.25
CA ILE A 26 -9.89 14.97 5.02
C ILE A 26 -8.50 14.37 5.25
N PHE A 27 -7.85 14.69 6.37
CA PHE A 27 -6.55 14.10 6.70
C PHE A 27 -6.63 12.59 6.95
N GLY A 28 -7.65 12.12 7.66
CA GLY A 28 -7.92 10.69 7.83
C GLY A 28 -8.11 9.97 6.50
N MET A 29 -8.92 10.53 5.59
CA MET A 29 -9.13 10.00 4.24
C MET A 29 -7.82 9.93 3.43
N ILE A 30 -6.98 10.97 3.49
CA ILE A 30 -5.70 11.01 2.77
C ILE A 30 -4.73 9.94 3.28
N ILE A 31 -4.68 9.71 4.59
CA ILE A 31 -3.80 8.71 5.19
C ILE A 31 -4.21 7.31 4.76
N GLU A 32 -5.48 7.00 4.94
CA GLU A 32 -6.01 5.65 4.75
C GLU A 32 -6.08 5.26 3.29
N SER A 33 -6.67 6.12 2.44
CA SER A 33 -6.65 5.86 1.00
C SER A 33 -5.20 5.79 0.49
N GLY A 34 -4.32 6.64 1.02
CA GLY A 34 -2.89 6.60 0.71
C GLY A 34 -2.23 5.27 1.08
N TRP A 35 -2.67 4.63 2.16
CA TRP A 35 -2.15 3.33 2.63
C TRP A 35 -2.54 2.23 1.66
N TRP A 36 -3.82 2.17 1.30
CA TRP A 36 -4.35 1.22 0.32
C TRP A 36 -3.63 1.33 -1.03
N LEU A 37 -3.44 2.56 -1.52
CA LEU A 37 -2.69 2.78 -2.77
C LEU A 37 -1.23 2.34 -2.64
N TYR A 38 -0.57 2.65 -1.52
CA TYR A 38 0.81 2.24 -1.29
C TYR A 38 0.94 0.71 -1.33
N VAL A 39 0.10 0.00 -0.59
CA VAL A 39 0.08 -1.47 -0.54
C VAL A 39 -0.19 -2.05 -1.93
N ALA A 40 -1.20 -1.56 -2.66
CA ALA A 40 -1.49 -1.99 -4.03
C ALA A 40 -0.31 -1.75 -5.00
N LEU A 41 0.35 -0.60 -4.91
CA LEU A 41 1.51 -0.28 -5.74
C LEU A 41 2.71 -1.16 -5.43
N THR A 42 2.96 -1.51 -4.16
CA THR A 42 4.04 -2.44 -3.80
C THR A 42 3.82 -3.83 -4.39
N ALA A 43 2.58 -4.33 -4.37
CA ALA A 43 2.23 -5.59 -5.02
C ALA A 43 2.40 -5.52 -6.55
N THR A 44 1.95 -4.43 -7.18
CA THR A 44 2.13 -4.19 -8.61
C THR A 44 3.60 -4.16 -9.01
N LEU A 45 4.45 -3.50 -8.21
CA LEU A 45 5.90 -3.45 -8.42
C LEU A 45 6.55 -4.83 -8.28
N ALA A 46 6.09 -5.65 -7.32
CA ALA A 46 6.59 -7.01 -7.16
C ALA A 46 6.28 -7.87 -8.41
N VAL A 47 5.05 -7.76 -8.94
CA VAL A 47 4.65 -8.44 -10.17
C VAL A 47 5.47 -7.94 -11.37
N ASP A 48 5.65 -6.63 -11.51
CA ASP A 48 6.45 -6.05 -12.60
C ASP A 48 7.89 -6.62 -12.61
N ARG A 49 8.52 -6.72 -11.44
CA ARG A 49 9.85 -7.35 -11.30
C ARG A 49 9.86 -8.82 -11.70
N LEU A 50 8.80 -9.57 -11.37
CA LEU A 50 8.68 -10.97 -11.78
C LEU A 50 8.54 -11.11 -13.29
N LEU A 51 7.74 -10.23 -13.90
CA LEU A 51 7.47 -10.21 -15.33
C LEU A 51 8.73 -9.94 -16.16
N ILE A 52 9.64 -9.08 -15.69
CA ILE A 52 10.94 -8.83 -16.34
C ILE A 52 11.73 -10.14 -16.55
N PHE A 53 11.67 -11.08 -15.60
CA PHE A 53 12.40 -12.35 -15.71
C PHE A 53 11.67 -13.42 -16.51
N HIS A 54 10.33 -13.37 -16.58
CA HIS A 54 9.54 -14.42 -17.23
C HIS A 54 9.16 -14.09 -18.68
N CYS A 55 8.75 -12.84 -18.96
CA CYS A 55 8.24 -12.42 -20.28
C CYS A 55 8.59 -10.95 -20.59
N PRO A 56 9.53 -10.66 -21.50
CA PRO A 56 9.93 -9.29 -21.82
C PRO A 56 8.85 -8.43 -22.51
N ASN A 57 7.70 -9.01 -22.89
CA ASN A 57 6.61 -8.31 -23.60
C ASN A 57 5.33 -8.12 -22.75
N SER A 58 5.38 -8.39 -21.45
CA SER A 58 4.21 -8.30 -20.57
C SER A 58 4.00 -6.91 -19.93
N SER A 59 4.59 -5.84 -20.48
CA SER A 59 4.45 -4.47 -19.96
C SER A 59 2.98 -4.04 -19.85
N ARG A 60 2.11 -4.56 -20.72
CA ARG A 60 0.66 -4.32 -20.68
C ARG A 60 0.01 -4.79 -19.37
N ILE A 61 0.50 -5.87 -18.77
CA ILE A 61 -0.04 -6.42 -17.52
C ILE A 61 0.30 -5.50 -16.35
N SER A 62 1.55 -5.05 -16.26
CA SER A 62 1.97 -4.09 -15.24
C SER A 62 1.20 -2.77 -15.34
N THR A 63 0.99 -2.25 -16.56
CA THR A 63 0.19 -1.04 -16.77
C THR A 63 -1.27 -1.24 -16.38
N LEU A 64 -1.85 -2.41 -16.65
CA LEU A 64 -3.22 -2.73 -16.25
C LEU A 64 -3.37 -2.84 -14.72
N LEU A 65 -2.43 -3.51 -14.04
CA LEU A 65 -2.38 -3.59 -12.57
C LEU A 65 -2.22 -2.21 -11.92
N LEU A 66 -1.40 -1.34 -12.54
CA LEU A 66 -1.24 0.04 -12.11
C LEU A 66 -2.58 0.79 -12.22
N GLY A 67 -3.27 0.65 -13.37
CA GLY A 67 -4.61 1.24 -13.55
C GLY A 67 -5.62 0.75 -12.52
N LEU A 68 -5.64 -0.56 -12.23
CA LEU A 68 -6.50 -1.15 -11.20
C LEU A 68 -6.17 -0.63 -9.79
N SER A 69 -4.88 -0.42 -9.49
CA SER A 69 -4.45 0.13 -8.19
C SER A 69 -4.96 1.57 -7.98
N TRP A 70 -4.90 2.39 -9.03
CA TRP A 70 -5.47 3.75 -8.99
C TRP A 70 -6.99 3.76 -8.91
N LEU A 71 -7.65 2.84 -9.62
CA LEU A 71 -9.10 2.69 -9.55
C LEU A 71 -9.54 2.27 -8.13
N LEU A 72 -8.84 1.32 -7.51
CA LEU A 72 -9.06 0.91 -6.12
C LEU A 72 -8.91 2.11 -5.18
N TRP A 73 -7.88 2.93 -5.36
CA TRP A 73 -7.68 4.14 -4.56
C TRP A 73 -8.87 5.12 -4.65
N ILE A 74 -9.39 5.38 -5.85
CA ILE A 74 -10.55 6.25 -6.04
C ILE A 74 -11.77 5.69 -5.30
N ILE A 75 -12.03 4.39 -5.41
CA ILE A 75 -13.15 3.74 -4.71
C ILE A 75 -13.02 3.93 -3.20
N VAL A 76 -11.85 3.62 -2.63
CA VAL A 76 -11.61 3.73 -1.19
C VAL A 76 -11.72 5.19 -0.73
N ALA A 77 -11.16 6.13 -1.48
CA ALA A 77 -11.26 7.56 -1.18
C ALA A 77 -12.72 8.04 -1.18
N VAL A 78 -13.54 7.57 -2.12
CA VAL A 78 -14.99 7.89 -2.16
C VAL A 78 -15.72 7.28 -0.96
N ILE A 79 -15.44 6.02 -0.61
CA ILE A 79 -16.06 5.36 0.56
C ILE A 79 -15.73 6.13 1.84
N LEU A 80 -14.46 6.45 2.07
CA LEU A 80 -14.00 7.19 3.26
C LEU A 80 -14.50 8.64 3.32
N SER A 81 -14.94 9.19 2.18
CA SER A 81 -15.55 10.52 2.13
C SER A 81 -17.02 10.51 2.57
N LEU A 82 -17.70 9.36 2.53
CA LEU A 82 -19.11 9.23 2.94
C LEU A 82 -19.28 9.54 4.43
N PRO A 83 -20.40 10.16 4.86
CA PRO A 83 -20.60 10.56 6.25
C PRO A 83 -20.53 9.40 7.25
N SER A 84 -20.97 8.20 6.84
CA SER A 84 -21.01 6.98 7.67
C SER A 84 -19.67 6.23 7.82
N TYR A 85 -18.63 6.74 7.17
CA TYR A 85 -17.30 6.15 7.12
C TYR A 85 -16.29 7.26 7.39
N GLY A 86 -15.30 6.97 8.22
CA GLY A 86 -14.33 7.99 8.56
C GLY A 86 -13.34 7.53 9.61
N ILE A 87 -12.17 8.13 9.50
CA ILE A 87 -11.09 8.02 10.45
C ILE A 87 -10.87 9.42 11.00
N THR A 88 -10.87 9.54 12.32
CA THR A 88 -10.65 10.81 13.01
C THR A 88 -9.48 10.70 13.97
N TYR A 89 -8.87 11.84 14.29
CA TYR A 89 -7.77 11.91 15.24
C TYR A 89 -8.28 12.01 16.69
N ASN A 90 -9.58 12.26 16.87
CA ASN A 90 -10.21 12.36 18.19
C ASN A 90 -10.96 11.08 18.55
N SER A 91 -10.24 10.11 19.10
CA SER A 91 -10.83 8.89 19.65
C SER A 91 -11.00 9.04 21.16
N ASP A 92 -12.14 9.59 21.58
CA ASP A 92 -12.51 9.77 22.99
C ASP A 92 -11.44 10.48 23.84
N GLY A 93 -10.82 11.54 23.30
CA GLY A 93 -9.80 12.33 23.99
C GLY A 93 -8.37 11.77 23.92
N ARG A 94 -8.12 10.74 23.10
CA ARG A 94 -6.78 10.26 22.77
C ARG A 94 -6.33 10.81 21.42
N TYR A 95 -5.22 11.54 21.40
CA TYR A 95 -4.66 12.21 20.22
C TYR A 95 -3.32 11.61 19.78
N TYR A 96 -3.24 10.28 19.69
CA TYR A 96 -1.99 9.58 19.37
C TYR A 96 -1.94 9.08 17.93
N PHE A 97 -3.07 8.62 17.39
CA PHE A 97 -3.16 8.05 16.05
C PHE A 97 -4.55 8.27 15.46
N TRP A 98 -4.61 8.15 14.13
CA TRP A 98 -5.86 8.19 13.36
C TRP A 98 -6.61 6.87 13.56
N GLU A 99 -7.80 6.93 14.13
CA GLU A 99 -8.60 5.75 14.46
C GLU A 99 -9.96 5.77 13.73
N TYR A 100 -10.43 4.60 13.36
CA TYR A 100 -11.76 4.42 12.81
C TYR A 100 -12.82 4.87 13.84
N ASN A 101 -13.78 5.67 13.38
CA ASN A 101 -14.89 6.10 14.24
C ASN A 101 -15.73 4.89 14.69
N ASN A 102 -16.48 5.06 15.79
CA ASN A 102 -17.42 4.06 16.32
C ASN A 102 -18.69 3.86 15.45
N GLU A 103 -18.70 4.36 14.22
CA GLU A 103 -19.81 4.16 13.28
C GLU A 103 -19.73 2.78 12.63
N GLU A 104 -20.90 2.18 12.34
CA GLU A 104 -20.98 0.82 11.80
C GLU A 104 -20.13 0.61 10.54
N GLY A 105 -20.13 1.60 9.63
CA GLY A 105 -19.34 1.57 8.40
C GLY A 105 -17.83 1.55 8.65
N SER A 106 -17.36 2.36 9.59
CA SER A 106 -15.95 2.42 10.00
C SER A 106 -15.48 1.12 10.64
N VAL A 107 -16.31 0.47 11.46
CA VAL A 107 -15.98 -0.83 12.07
C VAL A 107 -15.85 -1.94 11.02
N ILE A 108 -16.72 -1.92 10.01
CA ILE A 108 -16.63 -2.88 8.89
C ILE A 108 -15.34 -2.63 8.10
N MET A 109 -15.04 -1.37 7.79
CA MET A 109 -13.85 -1.00 7.04
C MET A 109 -12.57 -1.42 7.76
N ALA A 110 -12.48 -1.22 9.08
CA ALA A 110 -11.34 -1.66 9.89
C ALA A 110 -11.07 -3.17 9.80
N LYS A 111 -12.13 -4.00 9.72
CA LYS A 111 -11.98 -5.44 9.52
C LYS A 111 -11.48 -5.76 8.11
N VAL A 112 -12.05 -5.11 7.11
CA VAL A 112 -11.68 -5.30 5.70
C VAL A 112 -10.22 -4.93 5.48
N ASP A 113 -9.77 -3.83 6.06
CA ASP A 113 -8.40 -3.32 5.98
C ASP A 113 -7.38 -4.35 6.49
N LEU A 114 -7.63 -4.94 7.67
CA LEU A 114 -6.77 -5.98 8.23
C LEU A 114 -6.67 -7.23 7.33
N TYR A 115 -7.78 -7.66 6.73
CA TYR A 115 -7.77 -8.77 5.77
C TYR A 115 -7.02 -8.41 4.48
N TYR A 116 -7.24 -7.21 3.96
CA TYR A 116 -6.58 -6.71 2.77
C TYR A 116 -5.06 -6.69 2.95
N ASP A 117 -4.58 -6.08 4.04
CA ASP A 117 -3.16 -5.99 4.35
C ASP A 117 -2.50 -7.36 4.47
N LEU A 118 -3.14 -8.30 5.19
CA LEU A 118 -2.63 -9.65 5.35
C LEU A 118 -2.48 -10.37 4.02
N VAL A 119 -3.50 -10.28 3.15
CA VAL A 119 -3.49 -10.93 1.84
C VAL A 119 -2.45 -10.32 0.92
N VAL A 120 -2.40 -8.99 0.81
CA VAL A 120 -1.51 -8.31 -0.13
C VAL A 120 -0.05 -8.41 0.31
N PHE A 121 0.25 -8.31 1.61
CA PHE A 121 1.62 -8.53 2.11
C PHE A 121 2.08 -9.97 1.92
N SER A 122 1.22 -10.95 2.22
CA SER A 122 1.55 -12.37 1.98
C SER A 122 1.83 -12.63 0.50
N PHE A 123 0.98 -12.12 -0.39
CA PHE A 123 1.15 -12.23 -1.83
C PHE A 123 2.46 -11.58 -2.32
N THR A 124 2.72 -10.35 -1.87
CA THR A 124 3.93 -9.58 -2.22
C THR A 124 5.20 -10.29 -1.75
N PHE A 125 5.18 -10.83 -0.52
CA PHE A 125 6.29 -11.58 0.05
C PHE A 125 6.64 -12.83 -0.78
N VAL A 126 5.63 -13.62 -1.14
CA VAL A 126 5.80 -14.82 -1.97
C VAL A 126 6.41 -14.47 -3.34
N ILE A 127 5.91 -13.42 -4.00
CA ILE A 127 6.47 -12.97 -5.29
C ILE A 127 7.94 -12.58 -5.15
N TYR A 128 8.31 -11.85 -4.09
CA TYR A 128 9.69 -11.45 -3.89
C TYR A 128 10.62 -12.64 -3.65
N ILE A 129 10.17 -13.69 -2.95
CA ILE A 129 10.95 -14.93 -2.82
C ILE A 129 11.20 -15.53 -4.20
N VAL A 130 10.17 -15.62 -5.05
CA VAL A 130 10.30 -16.15 -6.41
C VAL A 130 11.29 -15.32 -7.22
N VAL A 131 11.16 -13.99 -7.21
CA VAL A 131 12.09 -13.07 -7.90
C VAL A 131 13.52 -13.28 -7.41
N PHE A 132 13.74 -13.41 -6.10
CA PHE A 132 15.06 -13.63 -5.52
C PHE A 132 15.70 -14.93 -6.01
N VAL A 133 14.94 -16.03 -6.05
CA VAL A 133 15.40 -17.32 -6.60
C VAL A 133 15.78 -17.19 -8.07
N TYR A 134 14.99 -16.46 -8.88
CA TYR A 134 15.32 -16.20 -10.28
C TYR A 134 16.62 -15.41 -10.44
N VAL A 135 16.84 -14.37 -9.63
CA VAL A 135 18.08 -13.58 -9.66
C VAL A 135 19.31 -14.46 -9.37
N ILE A 136 19.23 -15.35 -8.37
CA ILE A 136 20.31 -16.29 -8.05
C ILE A 136 20.57 -17.25 -9.23
N LYS A 137 19.50 -17.77 -9.85
CA LYS A 137 19.60 -18.67 -11.00
C LYS A 137 20.28 -17.99 -12.19
N VAL A 138 19.90 -16.76 -12.51
CA VAL A 138 20.50 -15.96 -13.59
C VAL A 138 21.99 -15.71 -13.31
N LYS A 139 22.35 -15.33 -12.09
CA LYS A 139 23.75 -15.10 -11.69
C LYS A 139 24.59 -16.38 -11.81
N SER A 140 24.05 -17.51 -11.39
CA SER A 140 24.73 -18.82 -11.44
C SER A 140 24.95 -19.29 -12.88
N SER A 141 23.94 -19.14 -13.76
CA SER A 141 24.07 -19.48 -15.18
C SER A 141 25.13 -18.63 -15.89
N ARG A 142 25.21 -17.33 -15.58
CA ARG A 142 26.21 -16.41 -16.15
C ARG A 142 27.63 -16.77 -15.71
N SER A 143 27.81 -17.15 -14.43
CA SER A 143 29.10 -17.59 -13.90
C SER A 143 29.57 -18.90 -14.56
N LYS A 144 28.67 -19.88 -14.76
CA LYS A 144 28.99 -21.12 -15.48
C LYS A 144 29.42 -20.84 -16.93
N LEU A 145 28.69 -19.98 -17.65
CA LEU A 145 29.03 -19.60 -19.02
C LEU A 145 30.44 -19.00 -19.12
N LEU A 146 30.77 -18.07 -18.22
CA LEU A 146 32.10 -17.43 -18.19
C LEU A 146 33.22 -18.44 -17.91
N SER A 147 32.97 -19.43 -17.04
CA SER A 147 33.94 -20.48 -16.74
C SER A 147 34.16 -21.46 -17.89
N SER A 148 33.15 -21.67 -18.75
CA SER A 148 33.28 -22.53 -19.93
C SER A 148 34.00 -21.86 -21.10
N THR A 149 33.91 -20.54 -21.26
CA THR A 149 34.66 -19.79 -22.28
C THR A 149 36.14 -19.57 -21.93
N LEU A 150 36.52 -19.78 -20.67
CA LEU A 150 37.91 -19.65 -20.19
C LEU A 150 38.69 -20.99 -20.18
N LYS A 151 38.07 -22.10 -20.57
CA LYS A 151 38.79 -23.37 -20.78
C LYS A 151 39.31 -23.45 -22.23
N PRO A 152 40.64 -23.42 -22.45
CA PRO A 152 41.25 -23.57 -23.77
C PRO A 152 41.10 -24.99 -24.32
#